data_AF-H8MGJ4-F1
#
_entry.id   AF-H8MGJ4-F1
#
_cell.length_a   1.000
_cell.length_b   1.000
_cell.length_c   1.000
_cell.angle_alpha   90.00
_cell.angle_beta   90.00
_cell.angle_gamma   90.00
#
_symmetry.space_group_name_H-M   'P 1'
#
loop_
_entity.id
_entity.type
_entity.pdbx_description
1 polymer ?
#
loop_
_entity_poly.entity_id
_entity_poly.type
_entity_poly.pdbx_seq_one_letter_code
_entity_poly.pdbx_strand_id
1 'polypeptide(L)'
;MRRWPLALLVLLCAPALAQDTAPAAATPAPAEPTPAPAPAEPTPAPTPAPATAQPPAAQTPAAPTPAPRKATPAPTPPPGSVPMAPTARPPTPALPSTAGSVQLGPGREAARPTEEDLSPEGIARSVIHNEARFLFQSLLTGDVRNASAELIYPFQLEDKRFNTPDELIQAWVKQLRARRTDLITLYDIEVLPIAEMEKKYGKPPARLGLDPRALKDTWAAVGNLSGRAAIFLFRGSPDLSWHAFAYTD
;
A
#
# COMPACT_ATOMS: atom_id res chain seq x y z
N MET A 1 -3.70 32.10 14.99
CA MET A 1 -3.56 32.90 13.76
C MET A 1 -2.12 33.38 13.65
N ARG A 2 -1.25 32.67 12.94
CA ARG A 2 0.14 33.08 12.69
C ARG A 2 0.27 33.41 11.21
N ARG A 3 0.45 34.69 10.92
CA ARG A 3 0.74 35.22 9.58
C ARG A 3 2.25 35.12 9.37
N TRP A 4 2.67 34.49 8.29
CA TRP A 4 4.05 34.57 7.80
C TRP A 4 4.07 35.44 6.55
N PRO A 5 4.79 36.58 6.57
CA PRO A 5 5.12 37.32 5.37
C PRO A 5 6.55 37.00 4.94
N LEU A 6 6.76 36.78 3.64
CA LEU A 6 8.03 37.13 2.98
C LEU A 6 7.84 37.10 1.47
N ALA A 7 7.83 38.32 0.92
CA ALA A 7 8.05 38.61 -0.48
C ALA A 7 9.56 38.63 -0.81
N LEU A 8 9.86 38.74 -2.12
CA LEU A 8 11.17 38.77 -2.81
C LEU A 8 11.77 37.38 -3.10
N LEU A 9 12.23 37.04 -4.31
CA LEU A 9 12.79 37.87 -5.38
C LEU A 9 12.53 37.25 -6.77
N VAL A 10 12.25 38.15 -7.72
CA VAL A 10 12.16 37.98 -9.18
C VAL A 10 13.46 37.44 -9.78
N LEU A 11 13.39 36.54 -10.78
CA LEU A 11 14.28 36.62 -11.95
C LEU A 11 13.64 35.98 -13.20
N LEU A 12 13.37 36.84 -14.18
CA LEU A 12 12.97 36.52 -15.56
C LEU A 12 14.15 35.89 -16.32
N CYS A 13 13.85 34.96 -17.24
CA CYS A 13 14.46 34.94 -18.57
C CYS A 13 13.69 33.98 -19.50
N ALA A 14 12.91 34.55 -20.41
CA ALA A 14 12.55 33.93 -21.68
C ALA A 14 13.62 34.31 -22.73
N PRO A 15 13.72 33.55 -23.83
CA PRO A 15 13.64 34.23 -25.10
C PRO A 15 12.70 33.54 -26.09
N ALA A 16 11.81 34.36 -26.64
CA ALA A 16 11.15 34.16 -27.91
C ALA A 16 11.93 34.92 -28.99
N LEU A 17 12.26 34.27 -30.11
CA LEU A 17 12.56 34.87 -31.42
C LEU A 17 12.16 33.80 -32.46
N ALA A 18 11.06 33.97 -33.19
CA ALA A 18 10.86 34.81 -34.38
C ALA A 18 11.13 34.02 -35.69
N GLN A 19 10.08 33.94 -36.51
CA GLN A 19 10.04 33.42 -37.88
C GLN A 19 10.86 34.32 -38.83
N ASP A 20 11.47 33.77 -39.89
CA ASP A 20 11.28 34.28 -41.26
C ASP A 20 11.84 33.33 -42.36
N THR A 21 10.94 32.94 -43.26
CA THR A 21 10.99 32.90 -44.74
C THR A 21 12.30 32.60 -45.52
N ALA A 22 12.17 31.68 -46.49
CA ALA A 22 13.15 31.24 -47.51
C ALA A 22 13.55 32.35 -48.53
N PRO A 23 14.56 32.13 -49.41
CA PRO A 23 14.26 31.48 -50.70
C PRO A 23 15.38 30.59 -51.34
N ALA A 24 14.90 29.59 -52.09
CA ALA A 24 15.31 29.02 -53.39
C ALA A 24 16.79 28.89 -53.87
N ALA A 25 16.98 27.75 -54.57
CA ALA A 25 17.99 27.38 -55.59
C ALA A 25 19.37 26.90 -55.06
N ALA A 26 20.00 25.84 -55.57
CA ALA A 26 19.84 25.08 -56.80
C ALA A 26 20.25 23.61 -56.61
N THR A 27 19.65 22.72 -57.42
CA THR A 27 20.00 21.31 -57.58
C THR A 27 21.33 21.14 -58.34
N PRO A 28 22.28 20.32 -57.85
CA PRO A 28 23.21 19.60 -58.70
C PRO A 28 22.85 18.10 -58.78
N ALA A 29 23.15 17.53 -59.95
CA ALA A 29 22.77 16.23 -60.45
C ALA A 29 23.32 15.00 -59.67
N PRO A 30 22.78 13.79 -59.91
CA PRO A 30 23.19 12.55 -59.24
C PRO A 30 24.60 12.12 -59.65
N ALA A 31 25.47 11.90 -58.67
CA ALA A 31 26.70 11.14 -58.86
C ALA A 31 26.41 9.66 -58.55
N GLU A 32 26.73 8.81 -59.53
CA GLU A 32 26.75 7.34 -59.47
C GLU A 32 27.83 6.80 -58.48
N PRO A 33 27.82 5.49 -58.17
CA PRO A 33 27.87 4.96 -56.81
C PRO A 33 29.28 4.75 -56.26
N THR A 34 29.44 4.98 -54.95
CA THR A 34 30.56 4.43 -54.20
C THR A 34 30.12 3.11 -53.55
N PRO A 35 30.89 2.01 -53.70
CA PRO A 35 30.56 0.70 -53.13
C PRO A 35 30.38 0.77 -51.61
N ALA A 36 29.35 0.10 -51.11
CA ALA A 36 29.14 -0.13 -49.69
C ALA A 36 30.38 -0.80 -49.07
N PRO A 37 30.93 -0.30 -47.95
CA PRO A 37 31.82 -1.11 -47.14
C PRO A 37 31.05 -2.36 -46.70
N ALA A 38 31.65 -3.52 -46.95
CA ALA A 38 31.12 -4.82 -46.56
C ALA A 38 30.73 -4.81 -45.07
N PRO A 39 29.60 -5.42 -44.69
CA PRO A 39 29.25 -5.62 -43.30
C PRO A 39 30.41 -6.33 -42.60
N ALA A 40 30.90 -5.75 -41.51
CA ALA A 40 31.79 -6.43 -40.60
C ALA A 40 31.13 -7.76 -40.20
N GLU A 41 31.86 -8.86 -40.42
CA GLU A 41 31.43 -10.19 -40.03
C GLU A 41 31.02 -10.18 -38.54
N PRO A 42 29.89 -10.81 -38.19
CA PRO A 42 29.49 -10.96 -36.81
C PRO A 42 30.57 -11.75 -36.08
N THR A 43 31.13 -11.14 -35.04
CA THR A 43 31.99 -11.79 -34.06
C THR A 43 31.36 -13.13 -33.66
N PRO A 44 32.09 -14.26 -33.76
CA PRO A 44 31.56 -15.56 -33.40
C PRO A 44 31.10 -15.56 -31.94
N ALA A 45 29.93 -16.16 -31.71
CA ALA A 45 29.36 -16.36 -30.39
C ALA A 45 30.39 -17.01 -29.45
N PRO A 46 30.45 -16.60 -28.16
CA PRO A 46 31.31 -17.25 -27.20
C PRO A 46 30.98 -18.74 -27.15
N THR A 47 32.00 -19.55 -27.41
CA THR A 47 31.98 -21.01 -27.26
C THR A 47 31.42 -21.36 -25.87
N PRO A 48 30.39 -22.22 -25.77
CA PRO A 48 29.92 -22.69 -24.49
C PRO A 48 31.07 -23.40 -23.78
N ALA A 49 31.39 -22.93 -22.58
CA ALA A 49 32.36 -23.59 -21.72
C ALA A 49 31.94 -25.05 -21.51
N PRO A 50 32.90 -26.00 -21.53
CA PRO A 50 32.60 -27.41 -21.34
C PRO A 50 31.88 -27.63 -20.02
N ALA A 51 30.77 -28.36 -20.08
CA ALA A 51 30.04 -28.82 -18.93
C ALA A 51 31.00 -29.59 -18.02
N THR A 52 31.36 -28.98 -16.89
CA THR A 52 32.07 -29.66 -15.83
C THR A 52 31.17 -30.79 -15.35
N ALA A 53 31.59 -32.02 -15.64
CA ALA A 53 30.98 -33.23 -15.14
C ALA A 53 30.82 -33.11 -13.62
N GLN A 54 29.57 -33.07 -13.18
CA GLN A 54 29.24 -33.10 -11.76
C GLN A 54 29.71 -34.46 -11.22
N PRO A 55 30.57 -34.49 -10.18
CA PRO A 55 30.94 -35.74 -9.51
C PRO A 55 29.67 -36.42 -8.98
N PRO A 56 29.61 -37.77 -8.96
CA PRO A 56 28.50 -38.49 -8.35
C PRO A 56 28.32 -38.02 -6.91
N ALA A 57 27.07 -37.69 -6.57
CA ALA A 57 26.68 -37.27 -5.23
C ALA A 57 27.21 -38.29 -4.20
N ALA A 58 28.11 -37.83 -3.34
CA ALA A 58 28.45 -38.52 -2.13
C ALA A 58 27.15 -38.67 -1.32
N GLN A 59 26.77 -39.92 -1.09
CA GLN A 59 25.66 -40.30 -0.23
C GLN A 59 25.87 -39.63 1.13
N THR A 60 24.99 -38.67 1.45
CA THR A 60 24.94 -38.11 2.79
C THR A 60 24.47 -39.23 3.72
N PRO A 61 25.19 -39.52 4.82
CA PRO A 61 24.76 -40.52 5.80
C PRO A 61 23.36 -40.21 6.30
N ALA A 62 22.54 -41.26 6.43
CA ALA A 62 21.21 -41.20 7.00
C ALA A 62 21.21 -40.41 8.30
N ALA A 63 20.26 -39.47 8.42
CA ALA A 63 19.96 -38.82 9.69
C ALA A 63 19.67 -39.89 10.75
N PRO A 64 20.20 -39.73 11.99
CA PRO A 64 19.92 -40.67 13.06
C PRO A 64 18.41 -40.71 13.34
N THR A 65 17.90 -41.92 13.37
CA THR A 65 16.57 -42.31 13.86
C THR A 65 16.21 -41.53 15.12
N PRO A 66 15.05 -40.83 15.18
CA PRO A 66 14.58 -40.26 16.42
C PRO A 66 14.33 -41.40 17.41
N ALA A 67 15.05 -41.36 18.54
CA ALA A 67 14.83 -42.27 19.65
C ALA A 67 13.36 -42.20 20.11
N PRO A 68 12.72 -43.34 20.44
CA PRO A 68 11.36 -43.34 20.96
C PRO A 68 11.33 -42.56 22.28
N ARG A 69 10.62 -41.43 22.30
CA ARG A 69 10.28 -40.74 23.55
C ARG A 69 9.44 -41.70 24.39
N LYS A 70 9.95 -42.01 25.59
CA LYS A 70 9.19 -42.70 26.64
C LYS A 70 7.86 -41.96 26.84
N ALA A 71 6.77 -42.70 26.72
CA ALA A 71 5.43 -42.23 27.03
C ALA A 71 5.40 -41.70 28.46
N THR A 72 5.07 -40.41 28.61
CA THR A 72 4.69 -39.85 29.90
C THR A 72 3.35 -40.45 30.29
N PRO A 73 3.20 -41.04 31.49
CA PRO A 73 1.94 -41.63 31.94
C PRO A 73 0.86 -40.54 32.09
N ALA A 74 -0.34 -40.89 31.65
CA ALA A 74 -1.54 -40.09 31.79
C ALA A 74 -1.82 -39.78 33.27
N PRO A 75 -2.24 -38.55 33.62
CA PRO A 75 -2.77 -38.29 34.95
C PRO A 75 -4.10 -39.01 35.13
N THR A 76 -4.11 -39.88 36.15
CA THR A 76 -5.26 -40.61 36.69
C THR A 76 -6.44 -39.66 36.98
N PRO A 77 -7.69 -40.05 36.64
CA PRO A 77 -8.86 -39.29 37.03
C PRO A 77 -9.12 -39.42 38.55
N PRO A 78 -9.42 -38.33 39.28
CA PRO A 78 -9.89 -38.44 40.65
C PRO A 78 -11.32 -39.01 40.69
N PRO A 79 -11.63 -39.85 41.69
CA PRO A 79 -12.95 -40.45 41.88
C PRO A 79 -13.98 -39.41 42.35
N GLY A 80 -15.20 -39.55 41.85
CA GLY A 80 -16.36 -38.74 42.24
C GLY A 80 -16.88 -39.05 43.64
N SER A 81 -17.57 -38.06 44.21
CA SER A 81 -18.56 -38.07 45.32
C SER A 81 -18.68 -36.60 45.77
N VAL A 82 -19.80 -35.91 46.02
CA VAL A 82 -21.24 -36.13 46.16
C VAL A 82 -21.88 -34.70 46.21
N PRO A 83 -23.21 -34.52 46.07
CA PRO A 83 -23.82 -33.22 45.77
C PRO A 83 -24.00 -32.35 47.02
N MET A 84 -23.66 -31.06 46.91
CA MET A 84 -24.08 -30.03 47.86
C MET A 84 -25.06 -29.05 47.21
N ALA A 85 -26.13 -28.82 47.97
CA ALA A 85 -27.29 -27.98 47.69
C ALA A 85 -26.95 -26.49 47.45
N PRO A 86 -27.89 -25.71 46.87
CA PRO A 86 -27.61 -24.38 46.35
C PRO A 86 -27.64 -23.32 47.46
N THR A 87 -26.49 -22.72 47.76
CA THR A 87 -26.41 -21.55 48.64
C THR A 87 -26.16 -20.30 47.80
N ALA A 88 -27.20 -19.47 47.76
CA ALA A 88 -27.23 -18.01 47.57
C ALA A 88 -26.41 -17.40 46.42
N ARG A 89 -27.15 -16.83 45.46
CA ARG A 89 -26.66 -15.84 44.50
C ARG A 89 -25.95 -14.70 45.25
N PRO A 90 -24.77 -14.25 44.81
CA PRO A 90 -24.30 -12.91 45.17
C PRO A 90 -25.25 -11.86 44.56
N PRO A 91 -25.52 -10.75 45.26
CA PRO A 91 -26.39 -9.70 44.75
C PRO A 91 -25.81 -9.11 43.46
N THR A 92 -26.71 -8.94 42.50
CA THR A 92 -26.56 -8.15 41.28
C THR A 92 -25.82 -6.84 41.59
N PRO A 93 -24.75 -6.49 40.85
CA PRO A 93 -24.27 -5.11 40.84
C PRO A 93 -25.41 -4.21 40.38
N ALA A 94 -25.76 -3.22 41.20
CA ALA A 94 -26.76 -2.23 40.89
C ALA A 94 -26.43 -1.57 39.54
N LEU A 95 -27.44 -1.50 38.68
CA LEU A 95 -27.49 -0.53 37.59
C LEU A 95 -27.19 0.86 38.18
N PRO A 96 -26.23 1.63 37.65
CA PRO A 96 -26.23 3.06 37.91
C PRO A 96 -27.42 3.66 37.16
N SER A 97 -28.59 3.63 37.80
CA SER A 97 -29.65 4.59 37.52
C SER A 97 -29.23 5.92 38.15
N THR A 98 -28.23 6.55 37.54
CA THR A 98 -27.91 7.95 37.80
C THR A 98 -28.71 8.74 36.79
N ALA A 99 -29.93 9.10 37.21
CA ALA A 99 -30.54 10.37 36.84
C ALA A 99 -29.60 11.49 37.31
N GLY A 100 -28.50 11.67 36.59
CA GLY A 100 -27.59 12.79 36.73
C GLY A 100 -28.04 13.82 35.72
N SER A 101 -28.65 14.89 36.23
CA SER A 101 -28.82 16.14 35.52
C SER A 101 -27.56 16.43 34.71
N VAL A 102 -27.68 16.36 33.38
CA VAL A 102 -26.66 16.84 32.46
C VAL A 102 -26.59 18.34 32.69
N GLN A 103 -25.67 18.74 33.57
CA GLN A 103 -25.25 20.12 33.70
C GLN A 103 -24.61 20.48 32.36
N LEU A 104 -25.38 21.20 31.54
CA LEU A 104 -24.88 21.86 30.34
C LEU A 104 -23.70 22.76 30.75
N GLY A 105 -22.49 22.26 30.59
CA GLY A 105 -21.34 23.12 30.36
C GLY A 105 -21.50 23.76 28.97
N PRO A 106 -21.38 25.08 28.83
CA PRO A 106 -21.38 25.70 27.52
C PRO A 106 -20.06 25.33 26.83
N GLY A 107 -20.11 24.62 25.70
CA GLY A 107 -18.96 24.54 24.79
C GLY A 107 -18.45 23.15 24.40
N ARG A 108 -19.21 22.07 24.57
CA ARG A 108 -19.01 20.87 23.75
C ARG A 108 -20.26 20.64 22.92
N GLU A 109 -20.37 21.46 21.90
CA GLU A 109 -21.20 21.20 20.73
C GLU A 109 -20.81 19.81 20.23
N ALA A 110 -21.65 18.81 20.57
CA ALA A 110 -21.71 17.59 19.80
C ALA A 110 -22.03 18.06 18.39
N ALA A 111 -20.99 18.16 17.56
CA ALA A 111 -21.13 18.56 16.17
C ALA A 111 -22.24 17.67 15.60
N ARG A 112 -23.37 18.29 15.26
CA ARG A 112 -24.37 17.62 14.45
C ARG A 112 -23.62 17.10 13.22
N PRO A 113 -23.83 15.85 12.79
CA PRO A 113 -23.31 15.42 11.51
C PRO A 113 -23.71 16.49 10.49
N THR A 114 -22.71 17.09 9.84
CA THR A 114 -22.97 18.11 8.82
C THR A 114 -23.72 17.41 7.68
N GLU A 115 -24.57 18.09 6.92
CA GLU A 115 -25.25 17.45 5.77
C GLU A 115 -24.25 16.78 4.79
N GLU A 116 -22.99 17.25 4.79
CA GLU A 116 -21.85 16.66 4.08
C GLU A 116 -21.40 15.30 4.62
N ASP A 117 -21.53 15.01 5.93
CA ASP A 117 -21.22 13.69 6.51
C ASP A 117 -22.26 12.63 6.12
N LEU A 118 -23.49 13.07 5.82
CA LEU A 118 -24.59 12.20 5.38
C LEU A 118 -24.66 12.08 3.86
N SER A 119 -23.86 12.85 3.13
CA SER A 119 -23.66 12.71 1.69
C SER A 119 -23.02 11.35 1.37
N PRO A 120 -23.33 10.71 0.23
CA PRO A 120 -22.66 9.48 -0.20
C PRO A 120 -21.12 9.60 -0.22
N GLU A 121 -20.60 10.79 -0.52
CA GLU A 121 -19.16 11.06 -0.48
C GLU A 121 -18.60 11.10 0.94
N GLY A 122 -19.34 11.66 1.90
CA GLY A 122 -18.95 11.68 3.32
C GLY A 122 -18.91 10.27 3.92
N ILE A 123 -19.90 9.45 3.57
CA ILE A 123 -19.95 8.03 3.94
C ILE A 123 -18.77 7.27 3.33
N ALA A 124 -18.53 7.43 2.02
CA ALA A 124 -17.38 6.81 1.34
C ALA A 124 -16.06 7.21 1.99
N ARG A 125 -15.86 8.51 2.24
CA ARG A 125 -14.66 9.04 2.91
C ARG A 125 -14.44 8.40 4.27
N SER A 126 -15.48 8.27 5.08
CA SER A 126 -15.40 7.66 6.42
C SER A 126 -15.05 6.17 6.35
N VAL A 127 -15.69 5.41 5.44
CA VAL A 127 -15.39 3.99 5.20
C VAL A 127 -13.94 3.81 4.75
N ILE A 128 -13.53 4.54 3.71
CA ILE A 128 -12.16 4.49 3.17
C ILE A 128 -11.14 4.90 4.24
N HIS A 129 -11.43 5.90 5.05
CA HIS A 129 -10.52 6.33 6.11
C HIS A 129 -10.30 5.21 7.15
N ASN A 130 -11.36 4.53 7.58
CA ASN A 130 -11.25 3.42 8.52
C ASN A 130 -10.47 2.24 7.91
N GLU A 131 -10.75 1.93 6.65
CA GLU A 131 -10.07 0.86 5.92
C GLU A 131 -8.58 1.17 5.71
N ALA A 132 -8.26 2.38 5.26
CA ALA A 132 -6.89 2.86 5.11
C ALA A 132 -6.14 2.84 6.44
N ARG A 133 -6.79 3.23 7.54
CA ARG A 133 -6.19 3.16 8.88
C ARG A 133 -5.82 1.73 9.25
N PHE A 134 -6.73 0.79 9.00
CA PHE A 134 -6.47 -0.64 9.22
C PHE A 134 -5.29 -1.14 8.37
N LEU A 135 -5.25 -0.80 7.08
CA LEU A 135 -4.18 -1.21 6.17
C LEU A 135 -2.82 -0.62 6.58
N PHE A 136 -2.74 0.68 6.86
CA PHE A 136 -1.50 1.31 7.32
C PHE A 136 -1.03 0.71 8.64
N GLN A 137 -1.94 0.50 9.60
CA GLN A 137 -1.58 -0.11 10.87
C GLN A 137 -1.05 -1.53 10.70
N SER A 138 -1.69 -2.32 9.83
CA SER A 138 -1.26 -3.69 9.51
C SER A 138 0.13 -3.71 8.87
N LEU A 139 0.45 -2.76 7.99
CA LEU A 139 1.80 -2.63 7.43
C LEU A 139 2.84 -2.24 8.49
N LEU A 140 2.49 -1.34 9.42
CA LEU A 140 3.40 -0.90 10.49
C LEU A 140 3.71 -2.02 11.49
N THR A 141 2.72 -2.82 11.85
CA THR A 141 2.88 -3.98 12.74
C THR A 141 3.45 -5.22 12.06
N GLY A 142 3.56 -5.20 10.73
CA GLY A 142 4.08 -6.31 9.93
C GLY A 142 3.05 -7.42 9.65
N ASP A 143 1.76 -7.19 9.92
CA ASP A 143 0.67 -8.12 9.62
C ASP A 143 0.17 -7.98 8.16
N VAL A 144 1.06 -8.32 7.23
CA VAL A 144 0.77 -8.25 5.79
C VAL A 144 -0.20 -9.30 5.30
N ARG A 145 -0.40 -10.40 6.04
CA ARG A 145 -1.39 -11.42 5.68
C ARG A 145 -2.79 -10.85 5.82
N ASN A 146 -3.07 -10.20 6.94
CA ASN A 146 -4.36 -9.58 7.19
C ASN A 146 -4.59 -8.41 6.22
N ALA A 147 -3.58 -7.57 6.01
CA ALA A 147 -3.66 -6.50 5.00
C ALA A 147 -3.99 -7.06 3.61
N SER A 148 -3.32 -8.12 3.16
CA SER A 148 -3.50 -8.70 1.82
C SER A 148 -4.87 -9.34 1.57
N ALA A 149 -5.60 -9.70 2.63
CA ALA A 149 -6.92 -10.33 2.53
C ALA A 149 -8.03 -9.33 2.15
N GLU A 150 -7.88 -8.07 2.58
CA GLU A 150 -8.85 -6.99 2.35
C GLU A 150 -8.63 -6.24 1.03
N LEU A 151 -7.57 -6.59 0.29
CA LEU A 151 -7.20 -5.96 -0.98
C LEU A 151 -7.92 -6.59 -2.15
N ILE A 152 -8.08 -5.76 -3.17
CA ILE A 152 -8.54 -6.20 -4.47
C ILE A 152 -7.36 -6.60 -5.35
N TYR A 153 -7.53 -7.73 -6.04
CA TYR A 153 -6.61 -8.20 -7.06
C TYR A 153 -7.18 -7.96 -8.46
N PRO A 154 -6.34 -7.60 -9.44
CA PRO A 154 -4.89 -7.45 -9.34
C PRO A 154 -4.48 -6.18 -8.58
N PHE A 155 -3.46 -6.31 -7.73
CA PHE A 155 -2.98 -5.25 -6.86
C PHE A 155 -1.70 -4.63 -7.41
N GLN A 156 -1.62 -3.30 -7.46
CA GLN A 156 -0.44 -2.57 -7.92
C GLN A 156 0.37 -2.05 -6.72
N LEU A 157 1.56 -2.60 -6.52
CA LEU A 157 2.50 -2.16 -5.51
C LEU A 157 3.68 -1.48 -6.21
N GLU A 158 3.78 -0.15 -6.08
CA GLU A 158 4.78 0.66 -6.78
C GLU A 158 4.77 0.39 -8.31
N ASP A 159 5.88 -0.10 -8.85
CA ASP A 159 6.07 -0.48 -10.26
C ASP A 159 5.60 -1.90 -10.60
N LYS A 160 5.16 -2.69 -9.62
CA LYS A 160 4.85 -4.12 -9.81
C LYS A 160 3.38 -4.45 -9.57
N ARG A 161 2.82 -5.23 -10.49
CA ARG A 161 1.47 -5.78 -10.40
C ARG A 161 1.50 -7.21 -9.86
N PHE A 162 0.65 -7.47 -8.88
CA PHE A 162 0.49 -8.76 -8.22
C PHE A 162 -0.90 -9.30 -8.51
N ASN A 163 -1.01 -10.54 -8.98
CA ASN A 163 -2.31 -11.13 -9.31
C ASN A 163 -2.88 -11.96 -8.16
N THR A 164 -2.02 -12.38 -7.22
CA THR A 164 -2.41 -13.21 -6.10
C THR A 164 -1.93 -12.63 -4.76
N PRO A 165 -2.64 -12.92 -3.66
CA PRO A 165 -2.24 -12.47 -2.33
C PRO A 165 -0.89 -13.04 -1.89
N ASP A 166 -0.57 -14.30 -2.24
CA ASP A 166 0.69 -14.92 -1.80
C ASP A 166 1.92 -14.20 -2.38
N GLU A 167 1.88 -13.84 -3.66
CA GLU A 167 2.95 -13.07 -4.31
C GLU A 167 3.14 -11.70 -3.66
N LEU A 168 2.04 -11.02 -3.31
CA LEU A 168 2.06 -9.72 -2.65
C LEU A 168 2.64 -9.82 -1.22
N ILE A 169 2.19 -10.82 -0.44
CA ILE A 169 2.71 -11.06 0.92
C ILE A 169 4.22 -11.28 0.86
N GLN A 170 4.72 -12.10 -0.06
CA GLN A 170 6.17 -12.34 -0.19
C GLN A 170 6.94 -11.04 -0.49
N ALA A 171 6.40 -10.19 -1.37
CA ALA A 171 7.00 -8.91 -1.72
C ALA A 171 7.02 -7.94 -0.53
N TRP A 172 5.90 -7.79 0.17
CA TRP A 172 5.82 -6.91 1.34
C TRP A 172 6.64 -7.42 2.52
N VAL A 173 6.64 -8.71 2.84
CA VAL A 173 7.51 -9.25 3.90
C VAL A 173 8.97 -8.91 3.61
N LYS A 174 9.41 -9.03 2.36
CA LYS A 174 10.77 -8.68 1.95
C LYS A 174 11.05 -7.19 2.11
N GLN A 175 10.14 -6.32 1.69
CA GLN A 175 10.28 -4.86 1.82
C GLN A 175 10.26 -4.40 3.28
N LEU A 176 9.32 -4.91 4.08
CA LEU A 176 9.16 -4.55 5.48
C LEU A 176 10.33 -5.03 6.33
N ARG A 177 10.94 -6.19 6.05
CA ARG A 177 12.18 -6.59 6.76
C ARG A 177 13.37 -5.66 6.47
N ALA A 178 13.39 -5.04 5.29
CA ALA A 178 14.42 -4.07 4.93
C ALA A 178 14.15 -2.67 5.49
N ARG A 179 12.91 -2.36 5.90
CA ARG A 179 12.50 -1.06 6.44
C ARG A 179 12.26 -1.18 7.94
N ARG A 180 12.79 -0.24 8.74
CA ARG A 180 12.46 -0.14 10.18
C ARG A 180 11.07 0.45 10.38
N THR A 181 10.03 -0.36 10.20
CA THR A 181 8.64 0.09 10.43
C THR A 181 8.34 0.37 11.90
N ASP A 182 9.18 -0.14 12.82
CA ASP A 182 9.12 0.14 14.27
C ASP A 182 9.31 1.62 14.61
N LEU A 183 10.04 2.36 13.77
CA LEU A 183 10.29 3.79 13.95
C LEU A 183 9.28 4.67 13.20
N ILE A 184 8.34 4.07 12.48
CA ILE A 184 7.38 4.78 11.65
C ILE A 184 6.09 4.96 12.46
N THR A 185 5.63 6.20 12.57
CA THR A 185 4.35 6.54 13.20
C THR A 185 3.41 7.11 12.17
N LEU A 186 2.17 6.62 12.16
CA LEU A 186 1.09 7.18 11.36
C LEU A 186 0.51 8.41 12.07
N TYR A 187 0.73 9.59 11.52
CA TYR A 187 0.27 10.85 12.10
C TYR A 187 -1.15 11.19 11.69
N ASP A 188 -1.43 11.09 10.39
CA ASP A 188 -2.68 11.53 9.79
C ASP A 188 -3.00 10.69 8.56
N ILE A 189 -4.28 10.58 8.22
CA ILE A 189 -4.77 9.94 7.00
C ILE A 189 -5.73 10.91 6.36
N GLU A 190 -5.32 11.45 5.22
CA GLU A 190 -6.17 12.31 4.43
C GLU A 190 -6.84 11.48 3.34
N VAL A 191 -8.17 11.53 3.25
CA VAL A 191 -8.93 10.81 2.22
C VAL A 191 -9.58 11.81 1.27
N LEU A 192 -9.15 11.74 0.02
CA LEU A 192 -9.54 12.69 -1.01
C LEU A 192 -9.73 12.00 -2.36
N PRO A 193 -10.65 12.49 -3.22
CA PRO A 193 -10.78 12.01 -4.59
C PRO A 193 -9.46 12.19 -5.35
N ILE A 194 -9.17 11.34 -6.33
CA ILE A 194 -7.89 11.43 -7.05
C ILE A 194 -7.65 12.80 -7.69
N ALA A 195 -8.70 13.46 -8.19
CA ALA A 195 -8.60 14.79 -8.79
C ALA A 195 -8.14 15.86 -7.79
N GLU A 196 -8.57 15.75 -6.52
CA GLU A 196 -8.11 16.64 -5.46
C GLU A 196 -6.68 16.29 -5.03
N MET A 197 -6.32 15.01 -5.09
CA MET A 197 -4.99 14.53 -4.74
C MET A 197 -3.97 15.03 -5.74
N GLU A 198 -4.30 14.99 -7.03
CA GLU A 198 -3.47 15.57 -8.09
C GLU A 198 -3.24 17.07 -7.92
N LYS A 199 -4.25 17.79 -7.40
CA LYS A 199 -4.14 19.22 -7.12
C LYS A 199 -3.28 19.52 -5.89
N LYS A 200 -3.34 18.69 -4.85
CA LYS A 200 -2.67 18.93 -3.56
C LYS A 200 -1.25 18.36 -3.51
N TYR A 201 -1.07 17.15 -4.03
CA TYR A 201 0.18 16.38 -3.95
C TYR A 201 0.86 16.20 -5.32
N GLY A 202 0.22 16.62 -6.41
CA GLY A 202 0.72 16.42 -7.77
C GLY A 202 0.31 15.08 -8.36
N LYS A 203 0.73 14.80 -9.59
CA LYS A 203 0.34 13.57 -10.28
C LYS A 203 0.82 12.32 -9.50
N PRO A 204 -0.03 11.29 -9.35
CA PRO A 204 0.42 10.01 -8.83
C PRO A 204 1.61 9.52 -9.69
N PRO A 205 2.65 8.95 -9.05
CA PRO A 205 3.87 8.61 -9.77
C PRO A 205 3.53 7.60 -10.89
N ALA A 206 4.05 7.87 -12.10
CA ALA A 206 3.69 7.14 -13.33
C ALA A 206 3.92 5.63 -13.25
N ARG A 207 4.78 5.19 -12.32
CA ARG A 207 5.00 3.79 -11.95
C ARG A 207 3.74 3.03 -11.56
N LEU A 208 2.74 3.72 -11.04
CA LEU A 208 1.48 3.09 -10.65
C LEU A 208 0.64 2.64 -11.86
N GLY A 209 1.00 3.03 -13.08
CA GLY A 209 0.38 2.53 -14.31
C GLY A 209 -1.14 2.67 -14.35
N LEU A 210 -1.68 3.70 -13.69
CA LEU A 210 -3.13 3.88 -13.50
C LEU A 210 -3.79 4.24 -14.83
N ASP A 211 -4.78 3.46 -15.22
CA ASP A 211 -5.61 3.77 -16.38
C ASP A 211 -6.49 5.00 -16.10
N PRO A 212 -6.49 6.04 -16.96
CA PRO A 212 -7.30 7.26 -16.79
C PRO A 212 -8.81 7.01 -16.73
N ARG A 213 -9.27 5.84 -17.20
CA ARG A 213 -10.66 5.41 -17.06
C ARG A 213 -10.98 4.86 -15.67
N ALA A 214 -10.03 4.22 -15.01
CA ALA A 214 -10.19 3.67 -13.66
C ALA A 214 -10.16 4.77 -12.58
N LEU A 215 -9.57 5.93 -12.91
CA LEU A 215 -9.34 7.04 -11.98
C LEU A 215 -10.62 7.79 -11.57
N LYS A 216 -11.73 7.70 -12.32
CA LYS A 216 -12.94 8.52 -12.07
C LYS A 216 -13.68 8.19 -10.77
N ASP A 217 -13.69 6.92 -10.39
CA ASP A 217 -14.34 6.41 -9.18
C ASP A 217 -13.29 5.97 -8.13
N THR A 218 -12.09 6.54 -8.22
CA THR A 218 -10.96 6.22 -7.35
C THR A 218 -10.77 7.30 -6.29
N TRP A 219 -10.62 6.83 -5.06
CA TRP A 219 -10.26 7.65 -3.92
C TRP A 219 -8.82 7.36 -3.50
N ALA A 220 -8.12 8.40 -3.07
CA ALA A 220 -6.79 8.30 -2.52
C ALA A 220 -6.84 8.51 -1.01
N ALA A 221 -6.26 7.57 -0.27
CA ALA A 221 -5.96 7.74 1.15
C ALA A 221 -4.45 7.98 1.30
N VAL A 222 -4.09 9.19 1.70
CA VAL A 222 -2.71 9.63 1.92
C VAL A 222 -2.41 9.57 3.40
N GLY A 223 -1.63 8.57 3.82
CA GLY A 223 -1.12 8.42 5.18
C GLY A 223 0.20 9.16 5.35
N ASN A 224 0.32 9.97 6.39
CA ASN A 224 1.60 10.57 6.80
C ASN A 224 2.35 9.61 7.73
N LEU A 225 3.34 8.91 7.18
CA LEU A 225 4.23 7.97 7.85
C LEU A 225 5.55 8.67 8.21
N SER A 226 5.66 9.20 9.43
CA SER A 226 6.88 9.90 9.89
C SER A 226 7.41 11.00 8.96
N GLY A 227 6.52 11.77 8.34
CA GLY A 227 6.85 12.84 7.41
C GLY A 227 6.97 12.40 5.95
N ARG A 228 6.68 11.13 5.64
CA ARG A 228 6.58 10.59 4.28
C ARG A 228 5.13 10.32 3.92
N ALA A 229 4.76 10.64 2.69
CA ALA A 229 3.41 10.39 2.18
C ALA A 229 3.34 9.00 1.58
N ALA A 230 2.57 8.13 2.21
CA ALA A 230 2.19 6.84 1.66
C ALA A 230 0.74 6.92 1.16
N ILE A 231 0.46 6.38 -0.02
CA ILE A 231 -0.81 6.54 -0.71
C ILE A 231 -1.38 5.16 -1.01
N PHE A 232 -2.59 4.90 -0.52
CA PHE A 232 -3.44 3.82 -0.99
C PHE A 232 -4.49 4.35 -1.94
N LEU A 233 -4.75 3.62 -3.02
CA LEU A 233 -5.86 3.91 -3.92
C LEU A 233 -6.97 2.91 -3.73
N PHE A 234 -8.17 3.43 -3.54
CA PHE A 234 -9.40 2.70 -3.29
C PHE A 234 -10.32 2.84 -4.49
N ARG A 235 -10.98 1.74 -4.84
CA ARG A 235 -12.06 1.74 -5.81
C ARG A 235 -13.34 1.29 -5.14
N GLY A 236 -14.44 1.93 -5.52
CA GLY A 236 -15.77 1.56 -5.07
C GLY A 236 -16.30 0.42 -5.92
N SER A 237 -16.93 -0.55 -5.28
CA SER A 237 -17.74 -1.58 -5.92
C SER A 237 -19.23 -1.18 -5.86
N PRO A 238 -20.10 -1.70 -6.73
CA PRO A 238 -21.52 -1.34 -6.78
C PRO A 238 -22.29 -1.65 -5.49
N ASP A 239 -21.74 -2.51 -4.63
CA ASP A 239 -22.22 -2.88 -3.30
C ASP A 239 -21.78 -1.91 -2.18
N LEU A 240 -21.27 -0.73 -2.52
CA LEU A 240 -20.71 0.27 -1.59
C LEU A 240 -19.50 -0.24 -0.78
N SER A 241 -18.89 -1.35 -1.18
CA SER A 241 -17.61 -1.78 -0.62
C SER A 241 -16.47 -0.99 -1.25
N TRP A 242 -15.51 -0.60 -0.43
CA TRP A 242 -14.32 0.14 -0.84
C TRP A 242 -13.11 -0.66 -0.49
N HIS A 243 -12.31 -1.00 -1.50
CA HIS A 243 -11.11 -1.79 -1.29
C HIS A 243 -9.93 -1.17 -2.00
N ALA A 244 -8.76 -1.31 -1.36
CA ALA A 244 -7.52 -0.84 -1.93
C ALA A 244 -7.07 -1.77 -3.07
N PHE A 245 -6.65 -1.17 -4.18
CA PHE A 245 -6.10 -1.88 -5.34
C PHE A 245 -4.69 -1.44 -5.72
N ALA A 246 -4.18 -0.34 -5.12
CA ALA A 246 -2.81 0.08 -5.32
C ALA A 246 -2.20 0.76 -4.08
N TYR A 247 -0.87 0.71 -3.97
CA TYR A 247 -0.09 1.33 -2.90
C TYR A 247 1.24 1.92 -3.38
N THR A 248 1.63 3.07 -2.83
CA THR A 248 2.96 3.68 -3.00
C THR A 248 3.44 4.44 -1.75
N ASP A 249 4.73 4.41 -1.42
CA ASP A 249 5.41 5.12 -0.31
C ASP A 249 6.84 5.60 -0.65
#